data_AF-A0A142YIA5-F1
#
_entry.id   AF-A0A142YIA5-F1
#
_cell.length_a   1.000
_cell.length_b   1.000
_cell.length_c   1.000
_cell.angle_alpha   90.00
_cell.angle_beta   90.00
_cell.angle_gamma   90.00
#
_symmetry.space_group_name_H-M   'P 1'
#
loop_
_entity.id
_entity.type
_entity.pdbx_description
1 polymer ?
#
loop_
_entity_poly.entity_id
_entity_poly.type
_entity_poly.pdbx_seq_one_letter_code
_entity_poly.pdbx_strand_id
1 'polypeptide(L)'
;MTAEQFETVLEAIRRRQGTRHPLVQIATADQTIRGRVGNFIADRSPRRSTNSPYGIVSIEPPGLVPGPLKLVQVVEILDDGVGELPARRTALAATGV
;
A
#
# COMPACT_ATOMS: atom_id res chain seq x y z
N MET A 1 2.88 -9.30 -8.67
CA MET A 1 1.44 -9.06 -8.92
C MET A 1 1.18 -8.14 -10.10
N THR A 2 -0.06 -8.12 -10.61
CA THR A 2 -0.51 -7.19 -11.68
C THR A 2 -1.13 -5.90 -11.11
N ALA A 3 -1.28 -4.88 -11.96
CA ALA A 3 -1.92 -3.61 -11.57
C ALA A 3 -3.38 -3.79 -11.12
N GLU A 4 -4.13 -4.67 -11.80
CA GLU A 4 -5.54 -4.96 -11.45
C GLU A 4 -5.67 -5.74 -10.13
N GLN A 5 -4.76 -6.70 -9.90
CA GLN A 5 -4.68 -7.41 -8.63
C GLN A 5 -4.38 -6.42 -7.49
N PHE A 6 -3.40 -5.54 -7.68
CA PHE A 6 -3.07 -4.49 -6.72
C PHE A 6 -4.27 -3.59 -6.42
N GLU A 7 -4.96 -3.11 -7.45
CA GLU A 7 -6.15 -2.25 -7.31
C GLU A 7 -7.27 -2.96 -6.55
N THR A 8 -7.53 -4.22 -6.86
CA THR A 8 -8.54 -5.06 -6.19
C THR A 8 -8.23 -5.21 -4.70
N VAL A 9 -6.97 -5.53 -4.36
CA VAL A 9 -6.53 -5.65 -2.96
C VAL A 9 -6.62 -4.29 -2.25
N LEU A 10 -6.19 -3.21 -2.90
CA LEU A 10 -6.25 -1.87 -2.36
C LEU A 10 -7.69 -1.42 -2.08
N GLU A 11 -8.64 -1.69 -2.98
CA GLU A 11 -10.06 -1.41 -2.75
C GLU A 11 -10.61 -2.17 -1.56
N ALA A 12 -10.28 -3.46 -1.43
CA ALA A 12 -10.71 -4.27 -0.30
C ALA A 12 -10.21 -3.69 1.03
N ILE A 13 -8.94 -3.26 1.07
CA ILE A 13 -8.35 -2.60 2.24
C ILE A 13 -9.03 -1.26 2.53
N ARG A 14 -9.27 -0.42 1.51
CA ARG A 14 -10.00 0.86 1.65
C ARG A 14 -11.36 0.68 2.30
N ARG A 15 -12.11 -0.33 1.85
CA ARG A 15 -13.43 -0.67 2.39
C ARG A 15 -13.34 -1.12 3.85
N ARG A 16 -12.36 -1.96 4.20
CA ARG A 16 -12.18 -2.45 5.58
C ARG A 16 -11.72 -1.35 6.54
N GLN A 17 -10.83 -0.46 6.11
CA GLN A 17 -10.35 0.66 6.94
C GLN A 17 -11.26 1.91 6.89
N GLY A 18 -12.27 1.94 6.01
CA GLY A 18 -13.18 3.07 5.87
C GLY A 18 -12.52 4.37 5.41
N THR A 19 -11.42 4.29 4.65
CA THR A 19 -10.65 5.47 4.20
C THR A 19 -10.21 5.36 2.75
N ARG A 20 -10.09 6.50 2.07
CA ARG A 20 -9.51 6.59 0.71
C ARG A 20 -8.00 6.40 0.70
N HIS A 21 -7.34 6.71 1.81
CA HIS A 21 -5.87 6.66 1.99
C HIS A 21 -5.50 5.64 3.08
N PRO A 22 -5.64 4.34 2.80
CA PRO A 22 -5.43 3.29 3.78
C PRO A 22 -3.96 3.19 4.20
N LEU A 23 -3.75 2.70 5.41
CA LEU A 23 -2.43 2.29 5.91
C LEU A 23 -2.14 0.85 5.46
N VAL A 24 -1.08 0.69 4.69
CA VAL A 24 -0.69 -0.60 4.12
C VAL A 24 0.75 -0.95 4.46
N GLN A 25 1.04 -2.24 4.37
CA GLN A 25 2.36 -2.79 4.23
C GLN A 25 2.50 -3.35 2.81
N ILE A 26 3.58 -3.00 2.12
CA ILE A 26 3.93 -3.48 0.78
C ILE A 26 5.29 -4.18 0.87
N ALA A 27 5.33 -5.46 0.54
CA ALA A 27 6.54 -6.24 0.40
C ALA A 27 6.97 -6.28 -1.07
N THR A 28 8.18 -5.81 -1.32
CA THR A 28 8.92 -6.00 -2.57
C THR A 28 10.02 -7.03 -2.37
N ALA A 29 10.74 -7.37 -3.44
CA ALA A 29 11.90 -8.26 -3.35
C ALA A 29 12.99 -7.72 -2.39
N ASP A 30 13.19 -6.40 -2.37
CA ASP A 30 14.30 -5.77 -1.65
C ASP A 30 13.92 -5.29 -0.24
N GLN A 31 12.65 -4.96 0.00
CA GLN A 31 12.24 -4.31 1.25
C GLN A 31 10.75 -4.46 1.54
N THR A 32 10.40 -4.21 2.80
CA THR A 32 9.02 -3.99 3.22
C THR A 32 8.79 -2.52 3.52
N ILE A 33 7.87 -1.91 2.78
CA ILE A 33 7.48 -0.51 2.90
C ILE A 33 6.16 -0.43 3.67
N ARG A 34 6.07 0.49 4.62
CA ARG A 34 4.85 0.75 5.40
C ARG A 34 4.47 2.21 5.25
N GLY A 35 3.18 2.50 5.08
CA GLY A 35 2.71 3.87 4.97
C GLY A 35 1.28 4.02 4.50
N ARG A 36 0.86 5.28 4.35
CA ARG A 36 -0.45 5.63 3.77
C ARG A 36 -0.36 5.59 2.26
N VAL A 37 -1.36 4.99 1.64
CA VAL A 37 -1.48 5.01 0.18
C VAL A 37 -1.94 6.39 -0.27
N GLY A 38 -1.12 7.02 -1.10
CA GLY A 38 -1.43 8.25 -1.80
C GLY A 38 -2.16 7.96 -3.11
N ASN A 39 -1.51 8.29 -4.22
CA ASN A 39 -2.04 8.12 -5.56
C ASN A 39 -1.62 6.77 -6.15
N PHE A 40 -2.52 6.16 -6.93
CA PHE A 40 -2.23 4.96 -7.70
C PHE A 40 -2.54 5.24 -9.17
N ILE A 41 -1.53 5.05 -10.02
CA ILE A 41 -1.63 5.26 -11.46
C ILE A 41 -1.27 3.94 -12.14
N ALA A 42 -2.24 3.31 -12.79
CA ALA A 42 -2.03 2.14 -13.62
C ALA A 42 -1.86 2.56 -15.10
N ASP A 43 -0.95 1.92 -15.83
CA ASP A 43 -0.88 2.05 -17.29
C ASP A 43 -2.04 1.26 -17.91
N ARG A 44 -3.16 1.94 -18.15
CA ARG A 44 -4.40 1.38 -18.74
C ARG A 44 -4.47 1.56 -20.26
N SER A 45 -3.33 1.63 -20.94
CA SER A 45 -3.33 1.72 -22.40
C SER A 45 -4.20 0.62 -23.00
N PRO A 46 -5.22 0.95 -23.83
CA PRO A 46 -6.18 -0.02 -24.37
C PRO A 46 -5.55 -1.06 -25.31
N ARG A 47 -4.25 -0.92 -25.61
CA ARG A 47 -3.45 -1.87 -26.39
C ARG A 47 -2.71 -2.91 -25.54
N ARG A 48 -2.71 -2.81 -24.21
CA ARG A 48 -2.06 -3.79 -23.33
C ARG A 48 -3.06 -4.79 -22.72
N SER A 49 -2.57 -6.00 -22.50
CA SER A 49 -3.28 -7.07 -21.79
C SER A 49 -3.64 -6.65 -20.35
N THR A 50 -4.83 -7.07 -19.89
CA THR A 50 -5.34 -7.07 -18.51
C THR A 50 -4.30 -7.51 -17.46
N ASN A 51 -3.31 -8.32 -17.86
CA ASN A 51 -2.21 -8.77 -17.01
C ASN A 51 -1.00 -7.82 -16.97
N SER A 52 -1.15 -6.56 -17.35
CA SER A 52 -0.06 -5.58 -17.32
C SER A 52 0.43 -5.34 -15.88
N PRO A 53 1.71 -5.60 -15.56
CA PRO A 53 2.26 -5.32 -14.23
C PRO A 53 2.64 -3.85 -14.05
N TYR A 54 2.38 -3.00 -15.05
CA TYR A 54 2.82 -1.61 -15.07
C TYR A 54 1.81 -0.71 -14.35
N GLY A 55 2.22 -0.23 -13.18
CA GLY A 55 1.53 0.78 -12.40
C GLY A 55 2.48 1.30 -11.32
N ILE A 56 2.21 2.51 -10.82
CA ILE A 56 2.99 3.14 -9.77
C ILE A 56 2.03 3.55 -8.66
N VAL A 57 2.38 3.20 -7.42
CA VAL A 57 1.69 3.67 -6.22
C VAL A 57 2.63 4.57 -5.41
N SER A 58 2.11 5.68 -4.91
CA SER A 58 2.81 6.51 -3.94
C SER A 58 2.42 6.13 -2.50
N ILE A 59 3.43 6.02 -1.65
CA ILE A 59 3.32 5.66 -0.24
C ILE A 59 3.94 6.77 0.59
N GLU A 60 3.12 7.38 1.44
CA GLU A 60 3.58 8.33 2.43
C GLU A 60 4.00 7.57 3.70
N PRO A 61 5.27 7.68 4.13
CA PRO A 61 5.73 6.97 5.33
C PRO A 61 5.02 7.49 6.58
N PRO A 62 4.79 6.63 7.59
CA PRO A 62 4.19 7.06 8.84
C PRO A 62 5.16 7.97 9.61
N GLY A 63 4.65 9.07 10.15
CA GLY A 63 5.44 10.02 10.92
C GLY A 63 4.58 11.09 11.58
N LEU A 64 5.20 11.88 12.48
CA LEU A 64 4.59 13.08 13.08
C LEU A 64 4.42 14.21 12.06
N VAL A 65 5.22 14.19 10.99
CA VAL A 65 5.20 15.14 9.89
C VAL A 65 5.15 14.36 8.56
N PRO A 66 4.58 14.94 7.49
CA PRO A 66 4.64 14.36 6.15
C PRO A 66 6.09 14.09 5.76
N GLY A 67 6.40 12.81 5.49
CA GLY A 67 7.73 12.39 5.04
C GLY A 67 7.84 12.37 3.51
N PRO A 68 9.03 12.09 2.96
CA PRO A 68 9.20 11.96 1.52
C PRO A 68 8.34 10.81 0.97
N LEU A 69 7.56 11.10 -0.07
CA LEU A 69 6.75 10.10 -0.76
C LEU A 69 7.66 9.03 -1.40
N LYS A 70 7.35 7.76 -1.12
CA LYS A 70 7.98 6.62 -1.79
C LYS A 70 7.13 6.21 -2.98
N LEU A 71 7.73 6.09 -4.16
CA LEU A 71 7.08 5.51 -5.34
C LEU A 71 7.46 4.04 -5.44
N VAL A 72 6.46 3.18 -5.61
CA VAL A 72 6.64 1.73 -5.74
C VAL A 72 6.02 1.29 -7.05
N GLN A 73 6.77 0.55 -7.87
CA GLN A 73 6.20 -0.04 -9.08
C GLN A 73 5.46 -1.33 -8.71
N VAL A 74 4.28 -1.54 -9.29
CA VAL A 74 3.49 -2.75 -8.99
C VAL A 74 4.21 -4.02 -9.38
N VAL A 75 5.04 -3.98 -10.44
CA VAL A 75 5.88 -5.11 -10.87
C VAL A 75 6.88 -5.55 -9.80
N GLU A 76 7.28 -4.65 -8.89
CA GLU A 76 8.22 -4.95 -7.81
C GLU A 76 7.52 -5.57 -6.59
N ILE A 77 6.19 -5.54 -6.55
CA ILE A 77 5.38 -6.05 -5.43
C ILE A 77 5.17 -7.56 -5.60
N LEU A 78 5.48 -8.29 -4.53
CA LEU A 78 5.26 -9.74 -4.46
C LEU A 78 3.77 -10.08 -4.56
N ASP A 79 3.40 -11.28 -5.00
CA ASP A 79 1.99 -11.61 -5.28
C ASP A 79 1.04 -11.50 -4.07
N ASP A 80 1.54 -11.75 -2.86
CA ASP A 80 0.84 -11.50 -1.58
C ASP A 80 1.49 -10.36 -0.78
N GLY A 81 2.20 -9.48 -1.47
CA GLY A 81 3.02 -8.44 -0.86
C GLY A 81 2.21 -7.30 -0.24
N VAL A 82 0.90 -7.22 -0.46
CA VAL A 82 0.07 -6.10 0.02
C VAL A 82 -0.82 -6.55 1.16
N GLY A 83 -0.58 -5.96 2.33
CA GLY A 83 -1.35 -6.24 3.54
C GLY A 83 -1.80 -4.98 4.24
N GLU A 84 -2.79 -5.12 5.12
CA GLU A 84 -3.14 -4.06 6.05
C GLU A 84 -2.06 -3.92 7.10
N LEU A 85 -1.70 -2.66 7.42
CA LEU A 85 -0.94 -2.42 8.62
C LEU A 85 -1.89 -2.54 9.81
N PRO A 86 -1.69 -3.48 10.75
CA PRO A 86 -2.56 -3.58 11.91
C PRO A 86 -2.54 -2.24 12.65
N ALA A 87 -3.72 -1.78 13.07
CA ALA A 87 -3.82 -0.65 13.98
C ALA A 87 -2.91 -0.96 15.16
N ARG A 88 -1.91 -0.10 15.41
CA ARG A 88 -1.04 -0.21 16.57
C ARG A 88 -1.98 -0.25 17.77
N ARG A 89 -2.14 -1.43 18.40
CA ARG A 89 -2.75 -1.50 19.73
C ARG A 89 -1.92 -0.52 20.53
N THR A 90 -2.52 0.60 20.92
CA THR A 90 -1.96 1.48 21.92
C THR A 90 -1.66 0.54 23.09
N ALA A 91 -0.38 0.25 23.32
CA ALA A 91 0.04 -0.26 24.60
C ALA A 91 -0.28 0.90 25.54
N LEU A 92 -1.51 0.91 26.05
CA LEU A 92 -1.85 1.65 27.25
C LEU A 92 -0.76 1.26 28.22
N ALA A 93 0.11 2.21 28.53
CA ALA A 93 1.04 2.10 29.61
C ALA A 93 0.21 1.91 30.87
N ALA A 94 -0.11 0.65 31.19
CA ALA A 94 -0.43 0.21 32.52
C ALA A 94 0.88 0.24 33.31
N THR A 95 1.40 1.43 33.55
CA THR A 95 2.31 1.67 34.65
C THR A 95 1.43 1.99 35.83
N GLY A 96 0.92 0.94 36.46
CA GLY A 96 0.56 1.05 37.87
C GLY A 96 1.85 1.14 38.67
N VAL A 97 1.93 2.13 39.56
CA VAL A 97 2.13 2.00 41.02
C VAL A 97 1.58 3.28 41.64
#